data_AF-A0A0H2RM85-F1
#
_entry.id   AF-A0A0H2RM85-F1
#
_cell.length_a   1.000
_cell.length_b   1.000
_cell.length_c   1.000
_cell.angle_alpha   90.00
_cell.angle_beta   90.00
_cell.angle_gamma   90.00
#
_symmetry.space_group_name_H-M   'P 1'
#
loop_
_entity.id
_entity.type
_entity.pdbx_description
1 polymer ?
#
loop_
_entity_poly.entity_id
_entity_poly.type
_entity_poly.pdbx_seq_one_letter_code
_entity_poly.pdbx_strand_id
1 'polypeptide(L)'
;MGGPGLEVFKFAMYLALPIGVMVHYGKPEWYTQHVLPYRDRIFPPLEKTNRNLPVDQSVLRDELARIKAEKLARKLERDREGSSSS
;
A
#
# COMPACT_ATOMS: atom_id res chain seq x y z
N MET A 1 26.28 -31.98 28.17
CA MET A 1 26.42 -30.71 27.42
C MET A 1 27.73 -30.77 26.66
N GLY A 2 27.71 -30.72 25.32
CA GLY A 2 28.93 -30.80 24.51
C GLY A 2 29.83 -29.60 24.84
N GLY A 3 31.09 -29.85 25.18
CA GLY A 3 31.99 -28.91 25.85
C GLY A 3 32.24 -27.57 25.14
N PRO A 4 33.20 -26.76 25.64
CA PRO A 4 33.38 -25.35 25.26
C PRO A 4 33.42 -25.05 23.75
N GLY A 5 33.95 -25.98 22.93
CA GLY A 5 33.97 -25.82 21.46
C GLY A 5 32.59 -25.77 20.82
N LEU A 6 31.60 -26.49 21.35
CA LEU A 6 30.23 -26.47 20.84
C LEU A 6 29.55 -25.13 21.13
N GLU A 7 29.88 -24.51 22.25
CA GLU A 7 29.34 -23.21 22.64
C GLU A 7 29.88 -22.09 21.74
N VAL A 8 31.19 -22.11 21.46
CA VAL A 8 31.82 -21.16 20.52
C VAL A 8 31.25 -21.32 19.11
N PHE A 9 31.03 -22.55 18.64
CA PHE A 9 30.42 -22.79 17.33
C PHE A 9 28.99 -22.23 17.24
N LYS A 10 28.14 -22.51 18.22
CA LYS A 10 26.76 -21.99 18.27
C LYS A 10 26.76 -20.46 18.28
N PHE A 11 27.63 -19.86 19.08
CA PHE A 11 27.77 -18.41 19.16
C PHE A 11 28.18 -17.80 17.82
N ALA A 12 29.20 -18.37 17.17
CA ALA A 12 29.63 -17.93 15.85
C ALA A 12 28.52 -18.07 14.81
N MET A 13 27.75 -19.16 14.84
CA MET A 13 26.60 -19.36 13.94
C MET A 13 25.50 -18.31 14.19
N TYR A 14 25.18 -18.02 15.44
CA TYR A 14 24.18 -17.01 15.80
C TYR A 14 24.57 -15.59 15.40
N LEU A 15 25.86 -15.29 15.31
CA LEU A 15 26.33 -14.01 14.78
C LEU A 15 26.42 -14.02 13.25
N ALA A 16 27.03 -15.06 12.68
CA ALA A 16 27.32 -15.12 11.25
C ALA A 16 26.04 -15.20 10.41
N LEU A 17 25.00 -15.90 10.88
CA LEU A 17 23.75 -16.04 10.15
C LEU A 17 23.05 -14.70 9.93
N PRO A 18 22.68 -13.91 10.95
CA PRO A 18 22.01 -12.63 10.74
C PRO A 18 22.89 -11.62 10.01
N ILE A 19 24.20 -11.60 10.27
CA ILE A 19 25.14 -10.72 9.57
C ILE A 19 25.22 -11.08 8.08
N GLY A 20 25.33 -12.37 7.76
CA GLY A 20 25.36 -12.86 6.37
C GLY A 20 24.06 -12.54 5.62
N VAL A 21 22.91 -12.76 6.27
CA VAL A 21 21.59 -12.35 5.75
C VAL A 21 21.58 -10.84 5.49
N MET A 22 22.03 -10.01 6.43
CA MET A 22 22.06 -8.56 6.25
C MET A 22 22.98 -8.13 5.10
N VAL A 23 24.17 -8.72 4.96
CA VAL A 23 25.10 -8.40 3.87
C VAL A 23 24.54 -8.85 2.51
N HIS A 24 23.77 -9.94 2.47
CA HIS A 24 23.17 -10.41 1.22
C HIS A 24 21.95 -9.58 0.82
N TYR A 25 20.97 -9.45 1.72
CA TYR A 25 19.67 -8.82 1.46
C TYR A 25 19.65 -7.31 1.70
N GLY A 26 20.58 -6.77 2.47
CA GLY A 26 20.69 -5.34 2.75
C GLY A 26 21.31 -4.51 1.62
N LYS A 27 21.71 -5.15 0.51
CA LYS A 27 22.22 -4.43 -0.65
C LYS A 27 21.11 -3.58 -1.30
N PRO A 28 21.37 -2.29 -1.61
CA PRO A 28 20.40 -1.44 -2.30
C PRO A 28 19.92 -2.03 -3.63
N GLU A 29 20.81 -2.73 -4.34
CA GLU A 29 20.51 -3.37 -5.62
C GLU A 29 19.53 -4.53 -5.45
N TRP A 30 19.69 -5.33 -4.39
CA TRP A 30 18.78 -6.45 -4.10
C TRP A 30 17.37 -5.93 -3.84
N TYR A 31 17.24 -4.89 -3.01
CA TYR A 31 15.96 -4.24 -2.71
C TYR A 31 15.27 -3.72 -3.97
N THR A 32 16.03 -3.01 -4.82
CA THR A 32 15.51 -2.42 -6.07
C THR A 32 15.02 -3.48 -7.05
N GLN A 33 15.70 -4.63 -7.13
CA GLN A 33 15.37 -5.69 -8.07
C GLN A 33 14.25 -6.62 -7.58
N HIS A 34 14.15 -6.85 -6.27
CA HIS A 34 13.25 -7.87 -5.73
C HIS A 34 12.04 -7.29 -4.99
N VAL A 35 12.21 -6.17 -4.28
CA VAL A 35 11.14 -5.58 -3.45
C VAL A 35 10.31 -4.57 -4.23
N LEU A 36 10.95 -3.64 -4.94
CA LEU A 36 10.24 -2.59 -5.67
C LEU A 36 9.28 -3.14 -6.74
N PRO A 37 9.64 -4.12 -7.59
CA PRO A 37 8.73 -4.64 -8.61
C PRO A 37 7.55 -5.40 -8.01
N TYR A 38 7.71 -5.93 -6.80
CA TYR A 38 6.64 -6.60 -6.09
C TYR A 38 5.60 -5.61 -5.54
N ARG A 39 6.03 -4.38 -5.21
CA ARG A 39 5.12 -3.29 -4.80
C ARG A 39 4.05 -3.05 -5.86
N ASP A 40 4.42 -3.03 -7.13
CA ASP A 40 3.50 -2.74 -8.23
C ASP A 40 2.52 -3.91 -8.51
N ARG A 41 2.78 -5.11 -7.96
CA ARG A 41 1.86 -6.25 -8.00
C ARG A 41 0.84 -6.23 -6.86
N ILE A 42 1.21 -5.68 -5.70
CA ILE A 42 0.34 -5.63 -4.51
C ILE A 42 -0.56 -4.40 -4.57
N PHE A 43 -0.01 -3.24 -4.93
CA PHE A 43 -0.71 -1.97 -4.89
C PHE A 43 -1.30 -1.62 -6.26
N PRO A 44 -2.50 -1.01 -6.30
CA PRO A 44 -3.05 -0.50 -7.55
C PRO A 44 -2.09 0.53 -8.18
N PRO A 45 -2.09 0.65 -9.52
CA PRO A 45 -1.23 1.60 -10.22
C PRO A 45 -1.41 3.00 -9.64
N LEU A 46 -0.31 3.71 -9.41
CA LEU A 46 -0.34 5.07 -8.85
C LEU A 46 -1.18 6.04 -9.68
N GLU A 47 -1.25 5.82 -11.00
CA GLU A 47 -2.08 6.60 -11.93
C GLU A 47 -3.58 6.47 -11.65
N LYS A 48 -4.03 5.32 -11.14
CA LYS A 48 -5.44 5.07 -10.82
C LYS A 48 -5.79 5.44 -9.38
N THR A 49 -4.80 5.73 -8.56
CA THR A 49 -4.99 6.08 -7.16
C THR A 49 -5.11 7.59 -7.02
N ASN A 50 -6.26 8.06 -6.53
CA ASN A 50 -6.42 9.49 -6.25
C ASN A 50 -5.51 9.87 -5.06
N ARG A 51 -4.41 10.58 -5.34
CA ARG A 51 -3.42 11.02 -4.33
C ARG A 51 -3.75 12.36 -3.70
N ASN A 52 -4.60 13.16 -4.36
CA ASN A 52 -4.98 14.48 -3.90
C ASN A 52 -6.23 14.37 -3.05
N LEU A 53 -6.09 13.81 -1.84
CA LEU A 53 -7.16 13.84 -0.86
C LEU A 53 -7.20 15.22 -0.19
N PRO A 54 -8.39 15.81 0.02
CA PRO A 54 -8.53 16.99 0.84
C PRO A 54 -8.05 16.67 2.25
N VAL A 55 -7.00 17.36 2.70
CA VAL A 55 -6.48 17.25 4.08
C VAL A 55 -7.13 18.25 5.03
N ASP A 56 -7.69 19.33 4.49
CA ASP A 56 -8.42 20.34 5.26
C ASP A 56 -9.91 19.96 5.39
N GLN A 57 -10.44 20.13 6.59
CA GLN A 57 -11.81 19.80 6.94
C GLN A 57 -12.82 20.70 6.22
N SER A 58 -12.47 21.97 5.98
CA SER A 58 -13.34 22.91 5.25
C SER A 58 -13.58 22.42 3.81
N VAL A 59 -12.49 22.17 3.09
CA VAL A 59 -12.46 21.66 1.71
C VAL A 59 -13.18 20.31 1.60
N LEU A 60 -13.02 19.44 2.61
CA LEU A 60 -13.70 18.14 2.62
C LEU A 60 -15.23 18.26 2.68
N ARG A 61 -15.76 19.23 3.44
CA ARG A 61 -17.21 19.44 3.55
C ARG A 61 -17.79 19.97 2.25
N ASP A 62 -17.06 20.86 1.59
CA ASP A 62 -17.47 21.44 0.30
C ASP A 62 -17.49 20.37 -0.81
N GLU A 63 -16.44 19.54 -0.91
CA GLU A 63 -16.41 18.42 -1.85
C GLU A 63 -17.52 17.39 -1.56
N LEU A 64 -17.79 17.09 -0.28
CA LEU A 64 -18.90 16.22 0.10
C LEU A 64 -20.27 16.79 -0.31
N ALA A 65 -20.47 18.09 -0.16
CA ALA A 65 -21.68 18.77 -0.59
C ALA A 65 -21.85 18.68 -2.11
N ARG A 66 -20.78 18.91 -2.88
CA ARG A 66 -20.77 18.76 -4.35
C ARG A 66 -21.16 17.34 -4.77
N ILE A 67 -20.51 16.33 -4.19
CA ILE A 67 -20.77 14.91 -4.52
C ILE A 67 -22.22 14.53 -4.20
N LYS A 68 -22.78 15.00 -3.07
CA LYS A 68 -24.18 14.75 -2.71
C LYS A 68 -25.15 15.39 -3.71
N ALA A 69 -24.90 16.63 -4.12
CA ALA A 69 -25.73 17.32 -5.10
C ALA A 69 -25.72 16.60 -6.47
N GLU A 70 -24.55 16.20 -6.96
CA GLU A 70 -24.43 15.44 -8.21
C GLU A 70 -25.16 14.09 -8.16
N LYS A 71 -25.09 13.38 -7.04
CA LYS A 71 -25.83 12.11 -6.86
C LYS A 71 -27.33 12.32 -6.85
N LEU A 72 -27.81 13.38 -6.20
CA LEU A 72 -29.23 13.71 -6.17
C LEU A 72 -29.74 14.04 -7.58
N ALA A 73 -28.99 14.84 -8.34
CA ALA A 73 -29.33 15.21 -9.72
C ALA A 73 -29.44 13.97 -10.62
N ARG A 74 -28.42 13.09 -10.60
CA ARG A 74 -28.44 11.83 -11.38
C ARG A 74 -29.60 10.91 -10.99
N LYS A 75 -29.99 10.89 -9.72
CA LYS A 75 -31.15 10.11 -9.26
C LYS A 75 -32.44 10.68 -9.84
N LEU A 76 -32.62 11.99 -9.79
CA LEU A 76 -33.80 12.66 -10.33
C LEU A 76 -33.91 12.49 -11.85
N GLU A 77 -32.80 12.50 -12.59
CA GLU A 77 -32.77 12.20 -14.03
C GLU A 77 -33.23 10.76 -14.31
N ARG A 78 -32.69 9.77 -13.59
CA ARG A 78 -33.11 8.38 -13.70
C ARG A 78 -34.58 8.17 -13.37
N ASP A 79 -35.08 8.82 -12.31
CA ASP A 79 -36.48 8.71 -11.91
C ASP A 79 -37.42 9.32 -12.98
N ARG A 80 -36.99 10.40 -13.65
CA ARG A 80 -37.71 11.02 -14.77
C ARG A 80 -37.74 10.14 -16.01
N GLU A 81 -36.60 9.59 -16.42
CA GLU A 81 -36.48 8.67 -17.58
C GLU A 81 -37.27 7.36 -17.36
N GLY A 82 -37.31 6.86 -16.11
CA GLY A 82 -38.14 5.71 -15.73
C GLY A 82 -39.64 6.01 -15.78
N SER A 83 -40.05 7.23 -15.43
CA SER A 83 -41.46 7.66 -15.45
C SER A 83 -42.00 8.03 -16.84
N SER A 84 -41.15 8.33 -17.82
CA SER A 84 -41.56 8.60 -19.21
C SER A 84 -41.64 7.34 -20.09
N SER A 85 -41.23 6.19 -19.56
CA SER A 85 -41.15 4.91 -20.27
C SER A 85 -42.22 3.90 -19.84
N SER A 86 -43.20 4.33 -19.02
CA SER A 86 -44.41 3.60 -18.62
C SER A 86 -45.64 4.43 -18.94
#